data_AF-A0A7C5HBN8-F1
#
_entry.id   AF-A0A7C5HBN8-F1
#
_cell.length_a   1.000
_cell.length_b   1.000
_cell.length_c   1.000
_cell.angle_alpha   90.00
_cell.angle_beta   90.00
_cell.angle_gamma   90.00
#
_symmetry.space_group_name_H-M   'P 1'
#
loop_
_entity.id
_entity.type
_entity.pdbx_description
1 polymer ?
#
loop_
_entity_poly.entity_id
_entity_poly.type
_entity_poly.pdbx_seq_one_letter_code
_entity_poly.pdbx_strand_id
1 'polypeptide(L)'
;GIIYGKELVPLLLKYGFLDTKSAIPEPRFYLCMAPSPTGIVIEPDGTLQKCWDTVGMAKWAIGNIDTGVNVSKEVEWLGYEYFGDECKTCNFLPICGGSCAKKVIVDQDRACDFRKYAIKDILKAVVKIDKVK
;
A
#
# COMPACT_ATOMS: atom_id res chain seq x y z
N GLY A 1 7.31 -11.20 -3.70
CA GLY A 1 7.51 -10.78 -5.10
C GLY A 1 7.43 -11.94 -6.06
N ILE A 2 8.44 -12.81 -6.04
CA ILE A 2 8.64 -13.87 -7.03
C ILE A 2 7.45 -14.84 -7.13
N ILE A 3 6.95 -15.36 -5.99
CA ILE A 3 5.79 -16.27 -5.96
C ILE A 3 4.57 -15.64 -6.64
N TYR A 4 4.28 -14.37 -6.35
CA TYR A 4 3.13 -13.68 -6.92
C TYR A 4 3.22 -13.56 -8.45
N GLY A 5 4.36 -13.10 -8.96
CA GLY A 5 4.52 -12.89 -10.40
C GLY A 5 4.69 -14.18 -11.21
N LYS A 6 5.37 -15.18 -10.67
CA LYS A 6 5.70 -16.41 -11.40
C LYS A 6 4.70 -17.55 -11.23
N GLU A 7 3.96 -17.59 -10.12
CA GLU A 7 3.10 -18.72 -9.79
C GLU A 7 1.65 -18.28 -9.61
N LEU A 8 1.39 -17.37 -8.66
CA LEU A 8 0.01 -17.05 -8.27
C LEU A 8 -0.78 -16.36 -9.38
N VAL A 9 -0.27 -15.25 -9.94
CA VAL A 9 -0.99 -14.52 -10.99
C VAL A 9 -1.26 -15.37 -12.24
N PRO A 10 -0.30 -16.15 -12.77
CA PRO A 10 -0.58 -17.10 -13.85
C PRO A 10 -1.69 -18.11 -13.54
N LEU A 11 -1.72 -18.66 -12.31
CA LEU A 11 -2.77 -19.60 -11.89
C LEU A 11 -4.14 -18.92 -11.83
N LEU A 12 -4.21 -17.72 -11.23
CA LEU A 12 -5.46 -16.95 -11.14
C LEU A 12 -6.02 -16.61 -12.53
N LEU A 13 -5.16 -16.20 -13.46
CA LEU A 13 -5.55 -15.95 -14.84
C LEU A 13 -6.00 -17.23 -15.57
N LYS A 14 -5.28 -18.35 -15.39
CA LYS A 14 -5.60 -19.64 -16.01
C LYS A 14 -6.97 -20.16 -15.59
N TYR A 15 -7.31 -20.03 -14.31
CA TYR A 15 -8.57 -20.53 -13.76
C TYR A 15 -9.71 -19.49 -13.78
N GLY A 16 -9.47 -18.28 -14.32
CA GLY A 16 -10.50 -17.24 -14.46
C GLY A 16 -10.86 -16.51 -13.17
N PHE A 17 -10.07 -16.65 -12.10
CA PHE A 17 -10.22 -15.87 -10.86
C PHE A 17 -9.67 -14.45 -10.99
N LEU A 18 -8.88 -14.20 -12.03
CA LEU A 18 -8.37 -12.89 -12.41
C LEU A 18 -8.47 -12.76 -13.93
N ASP A 19 -8.86 -11.60 -14.43
CA ASP A 19 -8.78 -11.28 -15.85
C ASP A 19 -7.49 -10.51 -16.17
N THR A 20 -7.13 -10.46 -17.45
CA THR A 20 -5.86 -9.86 -17.90
C THR A 20 -5.81 -8.35 -17.70
N LYS A 21 -6.95 -7.65 -17.74
CA LYS A 21 -7.02 -6.21 -17.48
C LYS A 21 -6.78 -5.93 -15.99
N SER A 22 -7.41 -6.69 -15.12
CA SER A 22 -7.28 -6.61 -13.65
C SER A 22 -5.89 -7.01 -13.15
N ALA A 23 -5.15 -7.84 -13.90
CA ALA A 23 -3.78 -8.23 -13.55
C ALA A 23 -2.74 -7.14 -13.85
N ILE A 24 -3.04 -6.18 -14.72
CA ILE A 24 -2.14 -5.06 -15.03
C ILE A 24 -2.32 -3.98 -13.95
N PRO A 25 -1.26 -3.60 -13.22
CA PRO A 25 -1.37 -2.54 -12.25
C PRO A 25 -1.62 -1.19 -12.92
N GLU A 26 -2.61 -0.48 -12.41
CA GLU A 26 -2.94 0.88 -12.84
C GLU A 26 -2.23 1.90 -11.94
N PRO A 27 -1.89 3.09 -12.47
CA PRO A 27 -1.51 4.21 -11.63
C PRO A 27 -2.61 4.52 -10.63
N ARG A 28 -2.25 4.77 -9.37
CA ARG A 28 -3.22 5.09 -8.32
C ARG A 28 -2.82 6.38 -7.60
N PHE A 29 -3.73 7.35 -7.58
CA PHE A 29 -3.56 8.61 -6.85
C PHE A 29 -3.62 8.44 -5.34
N TYR A 30 -4.38 7.45 -4.86
CA TYR A 30 -4.53 7.13 -3.44
C TYR A 30 -4.36 5.62 -3.25
N LEU A 31 -3.33 5.23 -2.51
CA LEU A 31 -3.02 3.82 -2.22
C LEU A 31 -3.15 3.47 -0.74
N CYS A 32 -2.95 4.45 0.13
CA CYS A 32 -3.00 4.25 1.56
C CYS A 32 -3.90 5.32 2.18
N MET A 33 -4.75 4.91 3.12
CA MET A 33 -5.60 5.81 3.89
C MET A 33 -4.80 6.56 4.97
N ALA A 34 -3.73 5.96 5.50
CA ALA A 34 -2.99 6.52 6.63
C ALA A 34 -2.40 7.92 6.37
N PRO A 35 -1.79 8.24 5.20
CA PRO A 35 -1.35 9.59 4.89
C PRO A 35 -2.46 10.49 4.33
N SER A 36 -3.74 10.12 4.45
CA SER A 36 -4.87 10.97 4.06
C SER A 36 -5.37 11.79 5.26
N PRO A 37 -5.68 13.09 5.09
CA PRO A 37 -6.31 13.89 6.15
C PRO A 37 -7.64 13.32 6.63
N THR A 38 -8.40 12.68 5.74
CA THR A 38 -9.71 12.09 6.08
C THR A 38 -9.63 10.63 6.53
N GLY A 39 -8.44 10.05 6.49
CA GLY A 39 -8.22 8.64 6.79
C GLY A 39 -8.02 8.39 8.28
N ILE A 40 -9.06 7.91 8.97
CA ILE A 40 -9.01 7.62 10.41
C ILE A 40 -9.70 6.28 10.68
N VAL A 41 -9.08 5.47 11.52
CA VAL A 41 -9.65 4.25 12.12
C VAL A 41 -10.11 4.59 13.53
N ILE A 42 -11.32 4.18 13.88
CA ILE A 42 -11.91 4.40 15.20
C ILE A 42 -11.97 3.04 15.91
N GLU A 43 -11.30 2.93 17.06
CA GLU A 43 -11.34 1.76 17.93
C GLU A 43 -12.63 1.74 18.78
N PRO A 44 -13.02 0.58 19.36
CA PRO A 44 -14.27 0.47 20.11
C PRO A 44 -14.39 1.40 21.33
N ASP A 45 -13.27 1.82 21.91
CA ASP A 45 -13.20 2.78 23.03
C ASP A 45 -13.17 4.25 22.58
N GLY A 46 -13.33 4.49 21.27
CA GLY A 46 -13.26 5.81 20.66
C GLY A 46 -11.85 6.27 20.31
N THR A 47 -10.80 5.49 20.58
CA THR A 47 -9.42 5.83 20.21
C THR A 47 -9.29 5.98 18.69
N LEU A 48 -8.58 7.01 18.26
CA LEU A 48 -8.35 7.33 16.85
C LEU A 48 -6.96 6.87 16.42
N GLN A 49 -6.88 6.21 15.27
CA GLN A 49 -5.64 5.72 14.65
C GLN A 49 -5.58 6.15 13.18
N LYS A 50 -4.39 6.29 12.59
CA LYS A 50 -4.26 6.53 11.14
C LYS A 50 -4.22 5.23 10.33
N CYS A 51 -3.80 4.13 10.93
CA CYS A 51 -3.63 2.85 10.26
C CYS A 51 -4.38 1.73 10.99
N TRP A 52 -5.00 0.83 10.23
CA TRP A 52 -5.63 -0.37 10.80
C TRP A 52 -4.62 -1.32 11.48
N ASP A 53 -3.35 -1.25 11.11
CA ASP A 53 -2.26 -2.10 11.62
C ASP A 53 -1.72 -1.54 12.94
N THR A 54 -2.17 -0.36 13.37
CA THR A 54 -1.81 0.24 14.67
C THR A 54 -2.94 0.18 15.69
N VAL A 55 -4.07 -0.45 15.37
CA VAL A 55 -5.18 -0.69 16.31
C VAL A 55 -4.67 -1.45 17.53
N GLY A 56 -5.07 -1.01 18.73
CA GLY A 56 -4.60 -1.55 20.01
C GLY A 56 -3.18 -1.11 20.39
N MET A 57 -2.47 -0.34 19.54
CA MET A 57 -1.16 0.21 19.87
C MET A 57 -1.30 1.65 20.37
N ALA A 58 -1.51 1.82 21.68
CA ALA A 58 -1.71 3.14 22.31
C ALA A 58 -0.62 4.18 21.98
N LYS A 59 0.61 3.73 21.71
CA LYS A 59 1.72 4.61 21.27
C LYS A 59 1.35 5.41 20.02
N TRP A 60 0.66 4.79 19.07
CA TRP A 60 0.33 5.34 17.75
C TRP A 60 -1.04 6.01 17.68
N ALA A 61 -1.82 5.95 18.77
CA ALA A 61 -3.08 6.66 18.87
C ALA A 61 -2.88 8.16 18.60
N ILE A 62 -3.69 8.68 17.69
CA ILE A 62 -3.69 10.09 17.28
C ILE A 62 -4.81 10.89 17.95
N GLY A 63 -5.58 10.32 18.87
CA GLY A 63 -6.64 11.03 19.57
C GLY A 63 -7.73 10.10 20.08
N ASN A 64 -8.86 10.67 20.46
CA ASN A 64 -10.08 9.95 20.81
C ASN A 64 -11.29 10.76 20.33
N ILE A 65 -12.40 10.12 19.96
CA ILE A 65 -13.62 10.81 19.51
C ILE A 65 -14.15 11.85 20.52
N ASP A 66 -13.95 11.63 21.81
CA ASP A 66 -14.44 12.51 22.87
C ASP A 66 -13.54 13.74 23.06
N THR A 67 -12.25 13.62 22.77
CA THR A 67 -11.24 14.69 22.99
C THR A 67 -10.69 15.30 21.70
N GLY A 68 -11.03 14.72 20.55
CA GLY A 68 -10.59 15.13 19.23
C GLY A 68 -9.25 14.52 18.81
N VAL A 69 -8.77 15.00 17.67
CA VAL A 69 -7.48 14.58 17.08
C VAL A 69 -6.34 15.40 17.66
N ASN A 70 -5.29 14.71 18.10
CA ASN A 70 -3.98 15.29 18.37
C ASN A 70 -3.28 15.58 17.04
N VAL A 71 -3.36 16.84 16.61
CA VAL A 71 -2.79 17.34 15.36
C VAL A 71 -1.29 17.06 15.26
N SER A 72 -0.53 17.18 16.36
CA SER A 72 0.91 16.91 16.34
C SER A 72 1.21 15.47 15.93
N LYS A 73 0.45 14.51 16.48
CA LYS A 73 0.60 13.11 16.12
C LYS A 73 0.05 12.79 14.73
N GLU A 74 -1.03 13.45 14.30
CA GLU A 74 -1.55 13.27 12.95
C GLU A 74 -0.55 13.72 11.88
N VAL A 75 0.13 14.86 12.10
CA VAL A 75 1.14 15.38 11.16
C VAL A 75 2.31 14.41 10.98
N GLU A 76 2.64 13.57 11.97
CA GLU A 76 3.63 12.49 11.81
C GLU A 76 3.25 11.50 10.70
N TRP A 77 1.96 11.36 10.37
CA TRP A 77 1.48 10.50 9.30
C TRP A 77 1.28 11.25 7.97
N LEU A 78 0.86 12.51 8.02
CA LEU A 78 0.60 13.33 6.84
C LEU A 78 1.89 13.90 6.23
N GLY A 79 2.82 14.33 7.07
CA GLY A 79 4.00 15.09 6.69
C GLY A 79 5.29 14.28 6.56
N TYR A 80 5.25 12.96 6.82
CA TYR A 80 6.45 12.14 6.74
C TYR A 80 6.94 12.05 5.30
N GLU A 81 8.25 12.24 5.07
CA GLU A 81 8.87 11.95 3.77
C GLU A 81 8.94 10.42 3.59
N TYR A 82 7.83 9.82 3.20
CA TYR A 82 7.73 8.36 3.05
C TYR A 82 8.40 7.87 1.76
N PHE A 83 8.73 8.78 0.85
CA PHE A 83 9.55 8.49 -0.33
C PHE A 83 11.04 8.57 0.01
N GLY A 84 11.75 7.46 -0.16
CA GLY A 84 13.21 7.47 -0.14
C GLY A 84 13.79 8.10 -1.42
N ASP A 85 15.10 8.35 -1.44
CA ASP A 85 15.80 8.90 -2.61
C ASP A 85 15.63 8.04 -3.87
N GLU A 86 15.56 6.73 -3.70
CA GLU A 86 15.28 5.76 -4.77
C GLU A 86 13.92 5.98 -5.45
N CYS A 87 12.95 6.60 -4.78
CA CYS A 87 11.63 6.88 -5.34
C CYS A 87 11.67 8.05 -6.32
N LYS A 88 12.58 9.02 -6.15
CA LYS A 88 12.67 10.26 -6.95
C LYS A 88 12.91 9.99 -8.44
N THR A 89 13.55 8.86 -8.75
CA THR A 89 13.83 8.41 -10.13
C THR A 89 13.09 7.12 -10.50
N CYS A 90 12.23 6.61 -9.62
CA CYS A 90 11.53 5.35 -9.82
C CYS A 90 10.30 5.54 -10.72
N ASN A 91 10.36 5.01 -11.93
CA ASN A 91 9.26 4.94 -12.88
C ASN A 91 8.10 4.02 -12.45
N PHE A 92 8.27 3.19 -11.41
CA PHE A 92 7.19 2.40 -10.82
C PHE A 92 6.40 3.17 -9.72
N LEU A 93 6.88 4.34 -9.31
CA LEU A 93 6.25 5.14 -8.25
C LEU A 93 4.76 5.44 -8.50
N PRO A 94 4.31 5.79 -9.72
CA PRO A 94 2.88 6.05 -9.97
C PRO A 94 1.96 4.85 -9.69
N ILE A 95 2.51 3.63 -9.70
CA ILE A 95 1.78 2.38 -9.43
C ILE A 95 1.90 1.98 -7.96
N CYS A 96 3.07 2.17 -7.34
CA CYS A 96 3.33 1.69 -5.98
C CYS A 96 3.06 2.72 -4.88
N GLY A 97 3.05 4.02 -5.20
CA GLY A 97 2.79 5.10 -4.26
C GLY A 97 3.73 5.18 -3.07
N GLY A 98 4.93 4.62 -3.15
CA GLY A 98 5.94 4.73 -2.09
C GLY A 98 5.85 3.70 -0.97
N SER A 99 5.24 2.53 -1.21
CA SER A 99 5.09 1.45 -0.22
C SER A 99 4.15 1.81 0.94
N CYS A 100 4.09 0.96 1.97
CA CYS A 100 3.19 1.12 3.11
C CYS A 100 3.70 2.18 4.09
N ALA A 101 2.91 3.23 4.33
CA ALA A 101 3.24 4.30 5.28
C ALA A 101 3.53 3.77 6.70
N LYS A 102 2.76 2.78 7.19
CA LYS A 102 2.99 2.16 8.51
C LYS A 102 4.38 1.54 8.60
N LYS A 103 4.84 0.83 7.57
CA LYS A 103 6.19 0.25 7.59
C LYS A 103 7.27 1.32 7.77
N VAL A 104 7.11 2.44 7.09
CA VAL A 104 8.07 3.54 7.16
C VAL A 104 8.03 4.24 8.52
N ILE A 105 6.84 4.60 8.99
CA ILE A 105 6.65 5.41 10.21
C ILE A 105 6.85 4.58 11.48
N VAL A 106 6.27 3.37 11.51
CA VAL A 106 6.21 2.51 12.69
C VAL A 106 7.36 1.52 12.74
N ASP A 107 7.58 0.80 11.64
CA ASP A 107 8.57 -0.28 11.59
C ASP A 107 9.97 0.22 11.21
N GLN A 108 10.08 1.49 10.79
CA GLN A 108 11.31 2.11 10.28
C GLN A 108 11.90 1.34 9.08
N ASP A 109 11.03 0.69 8.30
CA ASP A 109 11.37 -0.08 7.11
C ASP A 109 10.89 0.63 5.85
N ARG A 110 11.84 0.95 4.97
CA ARG A 110 11.59 1.60 3.67
C ARG A 110 11.65 0.62 2.49
N ALA A 111 11.50 -0.68 2.74
CA ALA A 111 11.50 -1.67 1.69
C ALA A 111 10.47 -1.35 0.59
N CYS A 112 10.94 -1.41 -0.66
CA CYS A 112 10.12 -1.27 -1.84
C CYS A 112 8.95 -2.27 -1.85
N ASP A 113 7.82 -1.84 -2.39
CA ASP A 113 6.66 -2.71 -2.62
C ASP A 113 7.04 -3.93 -3.47
N PHE A 114 6.62 -5.12 -3.04
CA PHE A 114 6.98 -6.38 -3.68
C PHE A 114 6.57 -6.43 -5.17
N ARG A 115 5.54 -5.68 -5.56
CA ARG A 115 5.04 -5.58 -6.94
C ARG A 115 6.10 -5.01 -7.87
N LYS A 116 7.02 -4.17 -7.39
CA LYS A 116 8.17 -3.67 -8.16
C LYS A 116 9.01 -4.81 -8.76
N TYR A 117 9.16 -5.89 -7.99
CA TYR A 117 9.94 -7.06 -8.41
C TYR A 117 9.12 -8.10 -9.18
N ALA A 118 7.79 -8.09 -9.00
CA ALA A 118 6.88 -9.05 -9.63
C ALA A 118 6.35 -8.58 -11.00
N ILE A 119 6.33 -7.26 -11.26
CA ILE A 119 5.61 -6.68 -12.40
C ILE A 119 6.02 -7.24 -13.75
N LYS A 120 7.33 -7.47 -13.98
CA LYS A 120 7.82 -8.03 -15.24
C LYS A 120 7.27 -9.44 -15.50
N ASP A 121 7.16 -10.25 -14.45
CA ASP A 121 6.66 -11.61 -14.58
C ASP A 121 5.12 -11.63 -14.74
N ILE A 122 4.42 -10.73 -14.05
CA ILE A 122 2.97 -10.51 -14.24
C ILE A 122 2.66 -10.12 -15.68
N LEU A 123 3.37 -9.14 -16.25
CA LEU A 123 3.15 -8.68 -17.63
C LEU A 123 3.40 -9.80 -18.65
N LYS A 124 4.44 -10.63 -18.44
CA LYS A 124 4.68 -11.80 -19.30
C LYS A 124 3.53 -12.82 -19.23
N ALA A 125 2.99 -13.05 -18.04
CA ALA A 125 1.86 -13.97 -17.85
C ALA A 125 0.60 -13.47 -18.56
N VAL A 126 0.31 -12.16 -18.44
CA VAL A 126 -0.82 -11.51 -19.13
C VAL A 126 -0.70 -11.66 -20.64
N VAL A 127 0.44 -11.25 -21.23
CA VAL A 127 0.67 -11.36 -22.68
C VAL A 127 0.57 -12.79 -23.19
N LYS A 128 1.04 -13.77 -22.40
CA LYS A 128 0.96 -15.19 -22.78
C LYS A 128 -0.48 -15.68 -22.84
N ILE A 129 -1.34 -15.24 -21.92
CA ILE A 129 -2.74 -15.68 -21.84
C ILE A 129 -3.60 -14.97 -22.89
N ASP A 130 -3.38 -13.68 -23.14
CA ASP A 130 -4.10 -12.95 -24.19
C ASP A 130 -3.80 -13.50 -25.60
N LYS A 131 -2.63 -14.10 -25.84
CA LYS A 131 -2.29 -14.77 -27.12
C LYS A 131 -2.98 -16.12 -27.33
N VAL A 132 -3.56 -16.70 -26.27
CA VAL A 132 -4.16 -18.04 -26.29
C VAL A 132 -5.70 -17.97 -26.25
N LYS A 133 -6.26 -16.79 -25.94
CA LYS A 133 -7.67 -16.46 -26.14
C LYS A 133 -7.92 -15.96 -27.55
#